data_AF-A0A6G3T1M5-F1
#
_entry.id   AF-A0A6G3T1M5-F1
#
_cell.length_a   1.000
_cell.length_b   1.000
_cell.length_c   1.000
_cell.angle_alpha   90.00
_cell.angle_beta   90.00
_cell.angle_gamma   90.00
#
_symmetry.space_group_name_H-M   'P 1'
#
loop_
_entity.id
_entity.type
_entity.pdbx_description
1 polymer ?
#
loop_
_entity_poly.entity_id
_entity_poly.type
_entity_poly.pdbx_seq_one_letter_code
_entity_poly.pdbx_strand_id
1 'polypeptide(L)'
;LLGLGWSAGMIAGSALLTDAVPRSAQAAVQGLSDLTMNAAAAVGGATAGVIVAQWGYGPLNAIGAALLLPVAALALRRSLR
;
A
#
# COMPACT_ATOMS: atom_id res chain seq x y z
N LEU A 1 -3.40 -4.59 14.15
CA LEU A 1 -2.76 -3.43 13.48
C LEU A 1 -2.92 -3.47 11.97
N LEU A 2 -2.63 -4.60 11.29
CA LEU A 2 -2.79 -4.75 9.84
C LEU A 2 -4.17 -4.32 9.30
N GLY A 3 -5.27 -4.78 9.92
CA GLY A 3 -6.62 -4.40 9.48
C GLY A 3 -6.91 -2.89 9.62
N LEU A 4 -6.48 -2.26 10.71
CA LEU A 4 -6.64 -0.81 10.90
C LEU A 4 -5.78 -0.01 9.92
N GLY A 5 -4.53 -0.41 9.70
CA GLY A 5 -3.64 0.24 8.73
C GLY A 5 -4.14 0.10 7.29
N TRP A 6 -4.65 -1.07 6.93
CA TRP A 6 -5.27 -1.32 5.63
C TRP A 6 -6.49 -0.43 5.40
N SER A 7 -7.44 -0.41 6.34
CA SER A 7 -8.63 0.43 6.24
C SER A 7 -8.28 1.92 6.19
N ALA A 8 -7.37 2.38 7.04
CA ALA A 8 -6.93 3.78 7.05
C ALA A 8 -6.29 4.18 5.71
N GLY A 9 -5.45 3.33 5.12
CA GLY A 9 -4.82 3.57 3.82
C GLY A 9 -5.83 3.53 2.66
N MET A 10 -6.64 2.49 2.58
CA MET A 10 -7.58 2.28 1.47
C MET A 10 -8.71 3.31 1.46
N ILE A 11 -9.33 3.55 2.61
CA ILE A 11 -10.47 4.48 2.70
C ILE A 11 -10.01 5.92 2.46
N ALA A 12 -8.97 6.37 3.18
CA ALA A 12 -8.46 7.73 3.01
C ALA A 12 -7.81 7.94 1.64
N GLY A 13 -7.06 6.96 1.14
CA GLY A 13 -6.42 7.01 -0.19
C GLY A 13 -7.45 7.12 -1.31
N SER A 14 -8.51 6.32 -1.28
CA SER A 14 -9.57 6.36 -2.30
C SER A 14 -10.34 7.68 -2.27
N ALA A 15 -10.59 8.23 -1.07
CA ALA A 15 -11.20 9.55 -0.92
C ALA A 15 -10.32 10.65 -1.55
N LEU A 16 -9.02 10.69 -1.20
CA LEU A 16 -8.07 11.67 -1.76
C LEU A 16 -7.93 11.55 -3.27
N LEU A 17 -7.91 10.32 -3.80
CA LEU A 17 -7.81 10.07 -5.24
C LEU A 17 -9.05 10.54 -6.00
N THR A 18 -10.24 10.29 -5.43
CA THR A 18 -11.53 10.70 -6.00
C THR A 18 -11.70 12.22 -5.97
N ASP A 19 -11.24 12.88 -4.91
CA ASP A 19 -11.27 14.34 -4.77
C ASP A 19 -10.29 15.06 -5.72
N ALA A 20 -9.21 14.38 -6.14
CA ALA A 20 -8.19 14.95 -7.01
C ALA A 20 -8.60 15.03 -8.50
N VAL A 21 -9.74 14.45 -8.90
CA VAL A 21 -10.15 14.33 -10.31
C VAL A 21 -11.62 14.71 -10.55
N PRO A 22 -11.99 15.17 -11.77
CA PRO A 22 -13.38 15.47 -12.12
C PRO A 22 -14.28 14.23 -12.03
N ARG A 23 -15.57 14.41 -11.70
CA ARG A 23 -16.53 13.30 -11.53
C ARG A 23 -16.60 12.33 -12.70
N SER A 24 -16.46 12.81 -13.93
CA SER A 24 -16.47 11.96 -15.13
C SER A 24 -15.28 10.98 -15.20
N ALA A 25 -14.17 11.26 -14.52
CA ALA A 25 -12.96 10.45 -14.53
C ALA A 25 -12.82 9.56 -13.27
N GLN A 26 -13.60 9.79 -12.21
CA GLN A 26 -13.46 9.11 -10.91
C GLN A 26 -13.53 7.58 -11.03
N ALA A 27 -14.51 7.04 -11.77
CA ALA A 27 -14.66 5.61 -11.95
C ALA A 27 -13.45 4.96 -12.66
N ALA A 28 -12.91 5.63 -13.68
CA ALA A 28 -11.76 5.14 -14.43
C ALA A 28 -10.48 5.16 -13.57
N VAL A 29 -10.26 6.22 -12.81
CA VAL A 29 -9.08 6.37 -11.93
C VAL A 29 -9.16 5.38 -10.76
N GLN A 30 -10.34 5.18 -10.17
CA GLN A 30 -10.52 4.17 -9.12
C GLN A 30 -10.28 2.75 -9.66
N GLY A 31 -10.81 2.43 -10.86
CA GLY A 31 -10.56 1.15 -11.51
C GLY A 31 -9.07 0.91 -11.79
N LEU A 32 -8.33 1.94 -12.22
CA LEU A 32 -6.88 1.86 -12.40
C LEU A 32 -6.15 1.64 -11.07
N SER A 33 -6.57 2.33 -10.01
CA SER A 33 -6.03 2.13 -8.66
C SER A 33 -6.22 0.70 -8.18
N ASP A 34 -7.44 0.16 -8.33
CA ASP A 34 -7.77 -1.20 -7.93
C ASP A 34 -7.00 -2.24 -8.75
N LEU A 35 -6.87 -2.03 -10.07
CA LEU A 35 -6.06 -2.89 -10.94
C LEU A 35 -4.60 -2.90 -10.51
N THR A 36 -4.03 -1.72 -10.26
CA THR A 36 -2.63 -1.56 -9.84
C THR A 36 -2.38 -2.23 -8.49
N MET A 37 -3.30 -2.04 -7.54
CA MET A 37 -3.25 -2.69 -6.24
C MET A 37 -3.27 -4.22 -6.37
N ASN A 38 -4.20 -4.77 -7.14
CA ASN A 38 -4.31 -6.22 -7.33
C ASN A 38 -3.10 -6.81 -8.06
N ALA A 39 -2.57 -6.12 -9.06
CA ALA A 39 -1.35 -6.52 -9.74
C ALA A 39 -0.14 -6.54 -8.78
N ALA A 40 0.00 -5.50 -7.96
CA ALA A 40 1.04 -5.45 -6.93
C ALA A 40 0.87 -6.56 -5.88
N ALA A 41 -0.37 -6.87 -5.47
CA ALA A 41 -0.66 -7.97 -4.55
C ALA A 41 -0.31 -9.34 -5.16
N ALA A 42 -0.61 -9.56 -6.44
CA ALA A 42 -0.26 -10.79 -7.14
C ALA A 42 1.27 -10.99 -7.23
N VAL A 43 2.00 -9.96 -7.67
CA VAL A 43 3.47 -9.98 -7.77
C VAL A 43 4.10 -10.11 -6.39
N GLY A 44 3.61 -9.34 -5.41
CA GLY A 44 4.06 -9.37 -4.03
C GLY A 44 3.83 -10.73 -3.37
N GLY A 45 2.67 -11.34 -3.60
CA GLY A 45 2.35 -12.68 -3.10
C GLY A 45 3.24 -13.77 -3.71
N ALA A 46 3.44 -13.73 -5.03
CA ALA A 46 4.32 -14.68 -5.73
C ALA A 46 5.78 -14.56 -5.25
N THR A 47 6.30 -13.34 -5.17
CA THR A 47 7.67 -13.08 -4.68
C THR A 47 7.83 -13.41 -3.20
N ALA A 48 6.84 -13.10 -2.35
CA ALA A 48 6.85 -13.46 -0.94
C ALA A 48 6.89 -14.98 -0.74
N GLY A 49 6.14 -15.75 -1.56
CA GLY A 49 6.17 -17.21 -1.53
C GLY A 49 7.58 -17.76 -1.81
N VAL A 50 8.25 -17.24 -2.83
CA VAL A 50 9.63 -17.60 -3.15
C VAL A 50 10.58 -17.24 -2.01
N ILE A 51 10.45 -16.05 -1.43
CA ILE A 51 11.30 -15.59 -0.33
C ILE A 51 11.17 -16.51 0.89
N VAL A 52 9.93 -16.82 1.28
CA VAL A 52 9.66 -17.69 2.43
C VAL A 52 10.18 -19.11 2.19
N ALA A 53 10.03 -19.63 0.97
CA ALA A 53 10.51 -20.97 0.62
C ALA A 53 12.04 -21.10 0.73
N GLN A 54 12.80 -20.04 0.45
CA GLN A 54 14.27 -20.08 0.40
C GLN A 54 14.92 -19.57 1.71
N TRP A 55 14.37 -18.53 2.34
CA TRP A 55 14.99 -17.84 3.47
C TRP A 55 14.07 -17.67 4.69
N GLY A 56 12.83 -18.16 4.62
CA GLY A 56 11.84 -18.04 5.70
C GLY A 56 11.30 -16.61 5.89
N TYR A 57 10.63 -16.39 7.02
CA TYR A 57 9.89 -15.14 7.29
C TYR A 57 10.77 -13.94 7.67
N GLY A 58 12.02 -14.16 8.11
CA GLY A 58 12.89 -13.09 8.60
C GLY A 58 13.11 -11.98 7.56
N PRO A 59 13.67 -12.31 6.38
CA PRO A 59 13.87 -11.34 5.30
C PRO A 59 12.55 -10.75 4.79
N LEU A 60 11.47 -11.55 4.70
CA LEU A 60 10.17 -11.06 4.26
C LEU A 60 9.64 -9.94 5.19
N ASN A 61 9.75 -10.14 6.51
CA ASN A 61 9.34 -9.15 7.50
C ASN A 61 10.20 -7.88 7.42
N ALA A 62 11.51 -8.02 7.21
CA ALA A 62 12.42 -6.87 7.07
C ALA A 62 12.08 -6.04 5.82
N ILE A 63 11.79 -6.69 4.68
CA ILE A 63 11.35 -6.03 3.45
C ILE A 63 10.02 -5.31 3.70
N GLY A 64 9.04 -5.98 4.31
CA GLY A 64 7.75 -5.38 4.65
C GLY A 64 7.89 -4.14 5.55
N ALA A 65 8.76 -4.19 6.55
CA ALA A 65 9.06 -3.05 7.42
C ALA A 65 9.74 -1.91 6.66
N ALA A 66 10.68 -2.22 5.75
CA ALA A 66 11.37 -1.22 4.94
C ALA A 66 10.40 -0.45 4.02
N LEU A 67 9.40 -1.11 3.45
CA LEU A 67 8.37 -0.47 2.62
C LEU A 67 7.51 0.54 3.37
N LEU A 68 7.41 0.43 4.70
CA LEU A 68 6.67 1.38 5.54
C LEU A 68 7.48 2.65 5.87
N LEU A 69 8.80 2.66 5.64
CA LEU A 69 9.69 3.77 6.02
C LEU A 69 9.29 5.13 5.43
N PRO A 70 8.88 5.25 4.15
CA PRO A 70 8.49 6.56 3.59
C PRO A 70 7.26 7.15 4.30
N VAL A 71 6.28 6.30 4.61
CA VAL A 71 5.05 6.71 5.32
C VAL A 71 5.38 7.08 6.77
N ALA A 72 6.21 6.28 7.44
CA ALA A 72 6.69 6.57 8.79
C ALA A 72 7.47 7.90 8.85
N ALA A 73 8.35 8.15 7.87
CA ALA A 73 9.10 9.39 7.77
C ALA A 73 8.19 10.60 7.53
N LEU A 74 7.16 10.47 6.67
CA LEU A 74 6.18 11.53 6.46
C LEU A 74 5.36 11.81 7.73
N ALA A 75 4.92 10.76 8.43
CA ALA A 75 4.18 10.88 9.67
C ALA A 75 5.02 11.59 10.75
N LEU A 76 6.27 11.18 10.93
CA LEU A 76 7.22 11.81 11.85
C LEU A 76 7.49 13.27 11.49
N ARG A 77 7.69 13.57 10.20
CA ARG A 77 7.85 14.95 9.72
C ARG A 77 6.63 15.82 10.02
N ARG A 78 5.42 15.25 9.99
CA ARG A 78 4.19 15.97 10.35
C ARG A 78 4.01 16.14 11.85
N SER A 79 4.45 15.18 12.68
CA SER A 79 4.33 15.31 14.14
C SER A 79 5.34 16.29 14.76
N LEU A 80 6.43 16.59 14.05
CA LEU A 80 7.46 17.53 14.49
C LEU A 80 7.20 18.98 14.01
N ARG A 81 6.13 19.20 13.24
CA ARG A 81 5.66 20.52 12.80
C ARG A 81 4.47 20.94 13.65
#